data_AF-A0A7V2CY63-F1
#
_entry.id   AF-A0A7V2CY63-F1
#
_cell.length_a   1.000
_cell.length_b   1.000
_cell.length_c   1.000
_cell.angle_alpha   90.00
_cell.angle_beta   90.00
_cell.angle_gamma   90.00
#
_symmetry.space_group_name_H-M   'P 1'
#
loop_
_entity.id
_entity.type
_entity.pdbx_description
1 polymer ?
#
loop_
_entity_poly.entity_id
_entity_poly.type
_entity_poly.pdbx_seq_one_letter_code
_entity_poly.pdbx_strand_id
1 'polypeptide(L)'
;RTSTLTDFVIGNGTLTLTSFNTIGNLSGSVTTGLVQMAASGLRTLTINQTADGTYAGVLGPNTNGGNVGNYVKNGTATLSLTGNNTFDGSMAVNNGTLVAGSAGALSTTTTTVGNTTNTTLRINSGVAVTAATITLNGTQSRLDVGTANQIGSATVSGNLGATSGGSWLFDINGLTATDVLTVNGNLTLGGTQSIILTNLGGSSVLANTTYTLINSDGGAGLWSGAPTFNFTLPTGFVLNAGFGTGGYNWDTSGEVLQVQFSSVVPEPGTGLFAVAGFGWLFLLRRRTPRA
;
A
#
# COMPACT_ATOMS: atom_id res chain seq x y z
N ARG A 1 1.73 -28.12 22.53
CA ARG A 1 2.91 -28.06 21.63
C ARG A 1 2.46 -27.31 20.39
N THR A 2 3.02 -26.13 20.12
CA THR A 2 2.87 -25.44 18.83
C THR A 2 3.56 -26.33 17.81
N SER A 3 2.80 -26.90 16.89
CA SER A 3 3.36 -27.72 15.82
C SER A 3 3.48 -26.86 14.56
N THR A 4 4.69 -26.82 13.99
CA THR A 4 5.08 -25.94 12.89
C THR A 4 5.38 -26.76 11.64
N LEU A 5 4.80 -26.38 10.50
CA LEU A 5 5.25 -26.80 9.18
C LEU A 5 6.23 -25.74 8.67
N THR A 6 7.51 -26.06 8.44
CA THR A 6 8.56 -25.06 8.20
C THR A 6 8.40 -24.36 6.85
N ASP A 7 8.34 -25.12 5.76
CA ASP A 7 8.03 -24.62 4.43
C ASP A 7 6.91 -25.48 3.86
N PHE A 8 5.85 -24.84 3.40
CA PHE A 8 4.70 -25.52 2.82
C PHE A 8 4.41 -24.94 1.43
N VAL A 9 4.66 -25.77 0.42
CA VAL A 9 4.25 -25.55 -0.96
C VAL A 9 3.05 -26.44 -1.23
N ILE A 10 1.92 -25.86 -1.61
CA ILE A 10 0.73 -26.63 -1.97
C ILE A 10 0.46 -26.56 -3.48
N GLY A 11 0.30 -27.75 -4.06
CA GLY A 11 -0.24 -27.94 -5.40
C GLY A 11 -1.77 -28.04 -5.37
N ASN A 12 -2.35 -28.97 -6.14
CA ASN A 12 -3.80 -29.11 -6.32
C ASN A 12 -4.51 -29.88 -5.17
N GLY A 13 -4.06 -29.74 -3.93
CA GLY A 13 -4.53 -30.53 -2.79
C GLY A 13 -5.16 -29.69 -1.68
N THR A 14 -5.67 -30.38 -0.65
CA THR A 14 -6.21 -29.74 0.57
C THR A 14 -5.34 -30.10 1.77
N LEU A 15 -4.80 -29.08 2.43
CA LEU A 15 -4.26 -29.17 3.79
C LEU A 15 -5.38 -28.83 4.78
N THR A 16 -5.82 -29.83 5.54
CA THR A 16 -6.78 -29.63 6.65
C THR A 16 -6.06 -29.69 7.98
N LEU A 17 -6.12 -28.58 8.73
CA LEU A 17 -5.46 -28.43 10.02
C LEU A 17 -6.44 -28.70 11.17
N THR A 18 -6.20 -29.78 11.91
CA THR A 18 -7.02 -30.18 13.08
C THR A 18 -6.35 -29.83 14.41
N SER A 19 -5.03 -29.64 14.43
CA SER A 19 -4.24 -29.43 15.66
C SER A 19 -3.07 -28.45 15.51
N PHE A 20 -2.46 -28.33 14.33
CA PHE A 20 -1.43 -27.34 14.04
C PHE A 20 -1.99 -25.91 14.05
N ASN A 21 -1.11 -24.95 14.30
CA ASN A 21 -1.47 -23.52 14.34
C ASN A 21 -0.42 -22.63 13.67
N THR A 22 0.64 -23.20 13.07
CA THR A 22 1.67 -22.41 12.39
C THR A 22 2.21 -23.09 11.13
N ILE A 23 2.18 -22.37 10.01
CA ILE A 23 2.98 -22.59 8.81
C ILE A 23 4.12 -21.57 8.86
N GLY A 24 5.34 -21.94 8.50
CA GLY A 24 6.45 -21.00 8.31
C GLY A 24 6.26 -20.26 6.99
N ASN A 25 6.88 -20.75 5.92
CA ASN A 25 6.65 -20.18 4.59
C ASN A 25 5.49 -20.86 3.87
N LEU A 26 4.49 -20.07 3.46
CA LEU A 26 3.40 -20.53 2.60
C LEU A 26 3.66 -20.08 1.16
N SER A 27 3.56 -21.02 0.22
CA SER A 27 3.56 -20.71 -1.20
C SER A 27 2.75 -21.74 -2.00
N GLY A 28 2.40 -21.38 -3.23
CA GLY A 28 1.70 -22.26 -4.16
C GLY A 28 1.18 -21.46 -5.35
N SER A 29 1.47 -21.90 -6.57
CA SER A 29 1.12 -21.16 -7.79
C SER A 29 -0.21 -21.59 -8.42
N VAL A 30 -0.86 -22.62 -7.87
CA VAL A 30 -2.13 -23.12 -8.38
C VAL A 30 -3.30 -22.57 -7.57
N THR A 31 -4.42 -22.29 -8.23
CA THR A 31 -5.60 -21.65 -7.62
C THR A 31 -6.47 -22.60 -6.82
N THR A 32 -6.26 -23.92 -6.96
CA THR A 32 -7.07 -24.97 -6.31
C THR A 32 -6.45 -25.52 -5.04
N GLY A 33 -5.21 -25.15 -4.71
CA GLY A 33 -4.61 -25.51 -3.43
C GLY A 33 -5.45 -24.90 -2.30
N LEU A 34 -5.83 -25.71 -1.32
CA LEU A 34 -6.68 -25.28 -0.21
C LEU A 34 -5.98 -25.51 1.12
N VAL A 35 -5.86 -24.47 1.94
CA VAL A 35 -5.46 -24.57 3.34
C VAL A 35 -6.68 -24.22 4.18
N GLN A 36 -7.12 -25.14 5.03
CA GLN A 36 -8.32 -24.96 5.86
C GLN A 36 -8.11 -25.50 7.27
N MET A 37 -9.06 -25.22 8.15
CA MET A 37 -9.09 -25.79 9.51
C MET A 37 -10.30 -26.71 9.67
N ALA A 38 -10.18 -27.72 10.53
CA ALA A 38 -11.29 -28.57 10.93
C ALA A 38 -11.17 -28.89 12.42
N ALA A 39 -11.32 -27.86 13.26
CA ALA A 39 -11.04 -27.97 14.68
C ALA A 39 -12.08 -27.22 15.50
N SER A 40 -12.38 -27.74 16.69
CA SER A 40 -13.39 -27.15 17.58
C SER A 40 -12.90 -25.85 18.22
N GLY A 41 -13.82 -24.91 18.39
CA GLY A 41 -13.56 -23.59 18.99
C GLY A 41 -12.92 -22.59 18.02
N LEU A 42 -12.69 -21.38 18.52
CA LEU A 42 -11.98 -20.34 17.77
C LEU A 42 -10.55 -20.80 17.50
N ARG A 43 -10.17 -20.83 16.23
CA ARG A 43 -8.83 -21.25 15.81
C ARG A 43 -8.16 -20.15 15.03
N THR A 44 -6.84 -20.07 15.19
CA THR A 44 -6.00 -19.12 14.48
C THR A 44 -4.87 -19.89 13.82
N LEU A 45 -4.78 -19.82 12.50
CA LEU A 45 -3.62 -20.27 11.76
C LEU A 45 -2.64 -19.11 11.58
N THR A 46 -1.43 -19.28 12.10
CA THR A 46 -0.33 -18.35 11.86
C THR A 46 0.46 -18.77 10.62
N ILE A 47 0.76 -17.83 9.75
CA ILE A 47 1.72 -17.97 8.65
C ILE A 47 2.91 -17.09 8.99
N ASN A 48 4.02 -17.69 9.41
CA ASN A 48 5.25 -17.02 9.84
C ASN A 48 6.23 -16.92 8.66
N GLN A 49 5.91 -16.05 7.71
CA GLN A 49 6.64 -15.91 6.46
C GLN A 49 8.02 -15.28 6.68
N THR A 50 9.08 -16.05 6.49
CA THR A 50 10.49 -15.62 6.60
C THR A 50 11.18 -15.45 5.26
N ALA A 51 10.61 -15.97 4.18
CA ALA A 51 11.04 -15.76 2.80
C ALA A 51 9.86 -15.27 1.94
N ASP A 52 10.11 -14.37 0.99
CA ASP A 52 9.04 -13.85 0.13
C ASP A 52 8.36 -15.00 -0.63
N GLY A 53 7.03 -14.97 -0.71
CA GLY A 53 6.27 -16.03 -1.36
C GLY A 53 4.90 -15.60 -1.85
N THR A 54 4.42 -16.30 -2.88
CA THR A 54 3.07 -16.12 -3.43
C THR A 54 2.26 -17.38 -3.18
N TYR A 55 1.03 -17.18 -2.70
CA TYR A 55 0.01 -18.20 -2.57
C TYR A 55 -1.21 -17.82 -3.41
N ALA A 56 -1.38 -18.52 -4.53
CA ALA A 56 -2.47 -18.37 -5.47
C ALA A 56 -3.69 -19.24 -5.11
N GLY A 57 -3.54 -20.16 -4.17
CA GLY A 57 -4.63 -21.01 -3.69
C GLY A 57 -5.58 -20.27 -2.75
N VAL A 58 -6.37 -21.06 -2.02
CA VAL A 58 -7.41 -20.61 -1.11
C VAL A 58 -6.99 -20.86 0.33
N LEU A 59 -7.06 -19.82 1.15
CA LEU A 59 -7.16 -19.89 2.60
C LEU A 59 -8.65 -20.03 2.92
N GLY A 60 -9.05 -21.21 3.35
CA GLY A 60 -10.43 -21.61 3.56
C GLY A 60 -10.93 -21.41 4.99
N PRO A 61 -12.22 -21.70 5.22
CA PRO A 61 -12.87 -21.53 6.52
C PRO A 61 -12.43 -22.59 7.54
N ASN A 62 -13.02 -22.51 8.74
CA ASN A 62 -13.05 -23.66 9.62
C ASN A 62 -14.27 -24.54 9.27
N THR A 63 -14.03 -25.75 8.78
CA THR A 63 -15.10 -26.65 8.33
C THR A 63 -15.78 -27.41 9.47
N ASN A 64 -15.33 -27.22 10.72
CA ASN A 64 -16.00 -27.80 11.88
C ASN A 64 -17.19 -26.89 12.27
N GLY A 65 -18.42 -27.37 12.05
CA GLY A 65 -19.65 -26.58 12.05
C GLY A 65 -19.77 -25.50 13.13
N GLY A 66 -20.02 -24.27 12.71
CA GLY A 66 -20.21 -23.10 13.56
C GLY A 66 -18.93 -22.47 14.14
N ASN A 67 -17.77 -23.08 13.89
CA ASN A 67 -16.49 -22.51 14.32
C ASN A 67 -15.94 -21.56 13.26
N VAL A 68 -15.13 -20.61 13.71
CA VAL A 68 -14.53 -19.57 12.88
C VAL A 68 -13.02 -19.76 12.83
N GLY A 69 -12.46 -19.56 11.65
CA GLY A 69 -11.05 -19.70 11.33
C GLY A 69 -10.36 -18.37 11.06
N ASN A 70 -9.55 -17.91 12.02
CA ASN A 70 -8.73 -16.72 11.84
C ASN A 70 -7.38 -17.06 11.19
N TYR A 71 -6.82 -16.09 10.48
CA TYR A 71 -5.49 -16.15 9.90
C TYR A 71 -4.63 -15.02 10.43
N VAL A 72 -3.35 -15.30 10.68
CA VAL A 72 -2.36 -14.31 11.11
C VAL A 72 -1.17 -14.36 10.18
N LYS A 73 -0.85 -13.25 9.52
CA LYS A 73 0.43 -13.04 8.84
C LYS A 73 1.46 -12.53 9.83
N ASN A 74 2.46 -13.36 10.10
CA ASN A 74 3.67 -13.07 10.87
C ASN A 74 4.91 -13.19 9.97
N GLY A 75 6.08 -13.00 10.56
CA GLY A 75 7.36 -13.06 9.88
C GLY A 75 7.63 -11.82 9.01
N THR A 76 8.90 -11.50 8.80
CA THR A 76 9.33 -10.22 8.22
C THR A 76 9.16 -10.16 6.71
N ALA A 77 8.99 -11.30 6.04
CA ALA A 77 8.92 -11.36 4.59
C ALA A 77 7.51 -11.05 4.05
N THR A 78 7.44 -10.95 2.72
CA THR A 78 6.24 -10.68 1.96
C THR A 78 5.46 -11.96 1.71
N LEU A 79 4.17 -11.97 2.03
CA LEU A 79 3.23 -12.99 1.55
C LEU A 79 2.27 -12.33 0.56
N SER A 80 2.27 -12.78 -0.69
CA SER A 80 1.29 -12.35 -1.69
C SER A 80 0.16 -13.36 -1.79
N LEU A 81 -1.06 -12.91 -1.50
CA LEU A 81 -2.28 -13.68 -1.68
C LEU A 81 -2.90 -13.27 -3.01
N THR A 82 -2.85 -14.16 -4.00
CA THR A 82 -3.39 -13.91 -5.34
C THR A 82 -4.61 -14.75 -5.68
N GLY A 83 -4.98 -15.70 -4.80
CA GLY A 83 -6.20 -16.49 -4.91
C GLY A 83 -7.41 -15.81 -4.26
N ASN A 84 -8.58 -16.44 -4.40
CA ASN A 84 -9.81 -16.00 -3.76
C ASN A 84 -9.98 -16.74 -2.43
N ASN A 85 -9.62 -16.09 -1.34
CA ASN A 85 -9.70 -16.66 -0.02
C ASN A 85 -11.13 -16.66 0.51
N THR A 86 -11.47 -17.68 1.30
CA THR A 86 -12.83 -17.94 1.81
C THR A 86 -12.85 -18.18 3.31
N PHE A 87 -11.79 -17.79 4.02
CA PHE A 87 -11.78 -17.83 5.46
C PHE A 87 -12.91 -16.98 6.05
N ASP A 88 -13.54 -17.51 7.08
CA ASP A 88 -14.73 -16.99 7.74
C ASP A 88 -14.40 -16.16 9.00
N GLY A 89 -13.15 -16.23 9.45
CA GLY A 89 -12.61 -15.41 10.53
C GLY A 89 -11.86 -14.19 10.06
N SER A 90 -11.19 -13.53 11.00
CA SER A 90 -10.40 -12.34 10.72
C SER A 90 -9.03 -12.66 10.13
N MET A 91 -8.45 -11.71 9.40
CA MET A 91 -7.04 -11.67 9.03
C MET A 91 -6.32 -10.63 9.89
N ALA A 92 -5.25 -11.02 10.58
CA ALA A 92 -4.38 -10.08 11.27
C ALA A 92 -2.99 -10.04 10.60
N VAL A 93 -2.52 -8.85 10.22
CA VAL A 93 -1.17 -8.61 9.71
C VAL A 93 -0.33 -8.05 10.85
N ASN A 94 0.48 -8.93 11.42
CA ASN A 94 1.26 -8.64 12.61
C ASN A 94 2.71 -8.30 12.29
N ASN A 95 3.32 -8.82 11.22
CA ASN A 95 4.68 -8.45 10.79
C ASN A 95 4.90 -8.63 9.28
N GLY A 96 5.86 -7.90 8.73
CA GLY A 96 6.23 -7.92 7.33
C GLY A 96 5.16 -7.32 6.43
N THR A 97 5.08 -7.82 5.19
CA THR A 97 4.10 -7.34 4.21
C THR A 97 3.11 -8.44 3.84
N LEU A 98 1.82 -8.12 3.90
CA LEU A 98 0.78 -8.87 3.21
C LEU A 98 0.42 -8.14 1.90
N VAL A 99 0.48 -8.81 0.76
CA VAL A 99 0.07 -8.24 -0.53
C VAL A 99 -1.27 -8.87 -0.93
N ALA A 100 -2.30 -8.04 -1.07
CA ALA A 100 -3.55 -8.40 -1.70
C ALA A 100 -3.41 -8.26 -3.23
N GLY A 101 -3.22 -9.41 -3.90
CA GLY A 101 -3.03 -9.49 -5.34
C GLY A 101 -4.29 -9.83 -6.14
N SER A 102 -5.43 -9.99 -5.48
CA SER A 102 -6.73 -10.27 -6.10
C SER A 102 -7.87 -9.68 -5.27
N ALA A 103 -9.07 -9.57 -5.85
CA ALA A 103 -10.24 -9.04 -5.16
C ALA A 103 -10.63 -9.85 -3.91
N GLY A 104 -10.51 -11.18 -4.00
CA GLY A 104 -10.81 -12.10 -2.89
C GLY A 104 -9.64 -12.36 -1.95
N ALA A 105 -8.51 -11.65 -2.08
CA ALA A 105 -7.31 -11.94 -1.30
C ALA A 105 -7.50 -11.80 0.21
N LEU A 106 -8.42 -10.93 0.66
CA LEU A 106 -8.68 -10.67 2.08
C LEU A 106 -10.00 -11.27 2.58
N SER A 107 -10.66 -12.13 1.80
CA SER A 107 -12.03 -12.58 2.06
C SER A 107 -13.02 -11.39 2.18
N THR A 108 -14.23 -11.63 2.68
CA THR A 108 -15.25 -10.62 2.98
C THR A 108 -15.31 -10.28 4.47
N THR A 109 -14.31 -10.67 5.24
CA THR A 109 -14.25 -10.48 6.69
C THR A 109 -13.34 -9.30 7.06
N THR A 110 -13.07 -9.14 8.36
CA THR A 110 -12.23 -8.05 8.87
C THR A 110 -10.75 -8.36 8.70
N THR A 111 -9.99 -7.38 8.19
CA THR A 111 -8.53 -7.38 8.20
C THR A 111 -8.00 -6.29 9.14
N THR A 112 -7.11 -6.64 10.07
CA THR A 112 -6.44 -5.68 10.96
C THR A 112 -4.94 -5.67 10.67
N VAL A 113 -4.36 -4.49 10.49
CA VAL A 113 -2.94 -4.27 10.21
C VAL A 113 -2.31 -3.55 11.38
N GLY A 114 -1.13 -3.99 11.86
CA GLY A 114 -0.36 -3.26 12.87
C GLY A 114 -0.59 -3.68 14.31
N ASN A 115 -0.66 -5.00 14.56
CA ASN A 115 -0.61 -5.51 15.94
C ASN A 115 0.83 -5.53 16.52
N THR A 116 1.86 -5.37 15.67
CA THR A 116 3.27 -5.17 16.06
C THR A 116 3.96 -4.18 15.08
N THR A 117 5.25 -3.87 15.26
CA THR A 117 5.94 -2.82 14.49
C THR A 117 6.16 -3.14 13.00
N ASN A 118 6.15 -2.11 12.16
CA ASN A 118 6.50 -2.16 10.73
C ASN A 118 5.67 -3.10 9.85
N THR A 119 4.36 -3.12 10.06
CA THR A 119 3.45 -3.94 9.25
C THR A 119 2.96 -3.19 8.03
N THR A 120 2.90 -3.87 6.90
CA THR A 120 2.34 -3.33 5.67
C THR A 120 1.25 -4.24 5.14
N LEU A 121 0.10 -3.66 4.82
CA LEU A 121 -0.80 -4.21 3.82
C LEU A 121 -0.52 -3.48 2.51
N ARG A 122 -0.28 -4.20 1.42
CA ARG A 122 -0.24 -3.63 0.07
C ARG A 122 -1.42 -4.15 -0.73
N ILE A 123 -2.10 -3.27 -1.44
CA ILE A 123 -3.13 -3.65 -2.41
C ILE A 123 -2.57 -3.35 -3.80
N ASN A 124 -2.34 -4.40 -4.60
CA ASN A 124 -1.73 -4.25 -5.92
C ASN A 124 -2.57 -3.37 -6.85
N SER A 125 -1.91 -2.81 -7.86
CA SER A 125 -2.56 -1.94 -8.85
C SER A 125 -3.74 -2.65 -9.54
N GLY A 126 -4.88 -1.97 -9.62
CA GLY A 126 -6.11 -2.46 -10.22
C GLY A 126 -6.92 -3.44 -9.36
N VAL A 127 -6.50 -3.72 -8.11
CA VAL A 127 -7.22 -4.65 -7.23
C VAL A 127 -8.30 -3.92 -6.43
N ALA A 128 -9.52 -4.47 -6.47
CA ALA A 128 -10.63 -4.09 -5.61
C ALA A 128 -10.88 -5.16 -4.54
N VAL A 129 -10.34 -4.97 -3.33
CA VAL A 129 -10.49 -5.96 -2.25
C VAL A 129 -11.90 -5.92 -1.68
N THR A 130 -12.49 -7.10 -1.48
CA THR A 130 -13.88 -7.26 -0.99
C THR A 130 -14.01 -7.34 0.53
N ALA A 131 -12.95 -7.02 1.28
CA ALA A 131 -12.97 -7.08 2.74
C ALA A 131 -14.08 -6.19 3.31
N ALA A 132 -14.84 -6.68 4.30
CA ALA A 132 -15.90 -5.88 4.92
C ALA A 132 -15.35 -4.67 5.66
N THR A 133 -14.23 -4.86 6.36
CA THR A 133 -13.53 -3.78 7.07
C THR A 133 -12.02 -4.02 7.05
N ILE A 134 -11.26 -2.99 6.70
CA ILE A 134 -9.81 -2.93 6.91
C ILE A 134 -9.53 -1.89 7.99
N THR A 135 -8.71 -2.26 8.99
CA THR A 135 -8.31 -1.36 10.08
C THR A 135 -6.79 -1.24 10.16
N LEU A 136 -6.27 -0.02 10.06
CA LEU A 136 -4.88 0.33 10.36
C LEU A 136 -4.76 0.71 11.85
N ASN A 137 -4.04 -0.10 12.63
CA ASN A 137 -3.90 0.05 14.08
C ASN A 137 -2.70 0.95 14.45
N GLY A 138 -2.80 2.23 14.08
CA GLY A 138 -1.89 3.30 14.51
C GLY A 138 -0.48 3.22 13.93
N THR A 139 0.51 3.71 14.69
CA THR A 139 1.93 3.92 14.28
C THR A 139 2.66 2.70 13.72
N GLN A 140 2.07 1.53 13.89
CA GLN A 140 2.62 0.23 13.53
C GLN A 140 2.16 -0.25 12.15
N SER A 141 1.18 0.43 11.57
CA SER A 141 0.43 0.01 10.39
C SER A 141 0.66 0.93 9.22
N ARG A 142 0.85 0.33 8.05
CA ARG A 142 0.97 1.02 6.78
C ARG A 142 0.08 0.37 5.72
N LEU A 143 -0.61 1.19 4.92
CA LEU A 143 -1.21 0.77 3.67
C LEU A 143 -0.38 1.27 2.49
N ASP A 144 0.02 0.37 1.61
CA ASP A 144 0.66 0.69 0.33
C ASP A 144 -0.39 0.56 -0.78
N VAL A 145 -0.54 1.64 -1.54
CA VAL A 145 -1.46 1.71 -2.66
C VAL A 145 -0.72 1.30 -3.93
N GLY A 146 -1.33 0.45 -4.74
CA GLY A 146 -0.74 0.00 -5.99
C GLY A 146 0.34 -1.07 -5.86
N THR A 147 0.92 -1.40 -7.00
CA THR A 147 2.04 -2.34 -7.09
C THR A 147 3.33 -1.56 -6.89
N ALA A 148 4.26 -2.09 -6.08
CA ALA A 148 5.49 -1.39 -5.75
C ALA A 148 6.24 -0.87 -6.99
N ASN A 149 6.74 0.36 -6.89
CA ASN A 149 7.52 1.07 -7.90
C ASN A 149 6.75 1.36 -9.20
N GLN A 150 5.44 1.48 -9.15
CA GLN A 150 4.59 1.75 -10.30
C GLN A 150 3.42 2.64 -9.87
N ILE A 151 3.06 3.61 -10.71
CA ILE A 151 1.79 4.31 -10.51
C ILE A 151 0.64 3.34 -10.76
N GLY A 152 -0.30 3.33 -9.83
CA GLY A 152 -1.45 2.44 -9.85
C GLY A 152 -2.65 2.96 -9.10
N SER A 153 -3.60 2.07 -8.89
CA SER A 153 -4.77 2.34 -8.08
C SER A 153 -5.12 1.12 -7.25
N ALA A 154 -5.74 1.33 -6.10
CA ALA A 154 -6.31 0.25 -5.30
C ALA A 154 -7.72 0.65 -4.88
N THR A 155 -8.60 -0.33 -4.73
CA THR A 155 -9.96 -0.10 -4.23
C THR A 155 -10.21 -0.94 -2.99
N VAL A 156 -10.76 -0.31 -1.95
CA VAL A 156 -11.35 -0.99 -0.79
C VAL A 156 -12.85 -0.93 -0.95
N SER A 157 -13.48 -2.05 -1.30
CA SER A 157 -14.92 -2.09 -1.55
C SER A 157 -15.75 -2.01 -0.27
N GLY A 158 -15.19 -2.43 0.87
CA GLY A 158 -15.82 -2.27 2.19
C GLY A 158 -15.33 -1.04 2.94
N ASN A 159 -15.38 -1.10 4.27
CA ASN A 159 -14.97 0.00 5.13
C ASN A 159 -13.45 0.05 5.31
N LEU A 160 -12.93 1.25 5.51
CA LEU A 160 -11.54 1.48 5.83
C LEU A 160 -11.44 2.41 7.05
N GLY A 161 -10.74 1.96 8.08
CA GLY A 161 -10.50 2.71 9.30
C GLY A 161 -9.01 2.83 9.60
N ALA A 162 -8.61 3.95 10.18
CA ALA A 162 -7.28 4.09 10.75
C ALA A 162 -7.31 4.88 12.04
N THR A 163 -6.66 4.36 13.07
CA THR A 163 -6.38 5.09 14.31
C THR A 163 -5.15 5.96 14.15
N SER A 164 -4.94 6.88 15.10
CA SER A 164 -3.82 7.83 15.07
C SER A 164 -2.48 7.10 14.92
N GLY A 165 -1.70 7.55 13.95
CA GLY A 165 -0.38 7.05 13.60
C GLY A 165 -0.34 6.18 12.35
N GLY A 166 -1.50 5.84 11.77
CA GLY A 166 -1.55 5.06 10.53
C GLY A 166 -0.77 5.72 9.39
N SER A 167 0.03 4.94 8.67
CA SER A 167 0.83 5.40 7.54
C SER A 167 0.25 4.96 6.19
N TRP A 168 0.47 5.75 5.14
CA TRP A 168 -0.08 5.52 3.82
C TRP A 168 0.99 5.84 2.78
N LEU A 169 1.31 4.90 1.90
CA LEU A 169 2.27 5.13 0.83
C LEU A 169 1.55 5.28 -0.51
N PHE A 170 1.92 6.34 -1.22
CA PHE A 170 1.51 6.62 -2.59
C PHE A 170 2.75 6.96 -3.42
N ASP A 171 2.90 6.30 -4.57
CA ASP A 171 3.87 6.66 -5.58
C ASP A 171 3.35 7.85 -6.42
N ILE A 172 4.27 8.74 -6.82
CA ILE A 172 4.03 9.85 -7.74
C ILE A 172 5.09 9.82 -8.85
N ASN A 173 4.70 10.26 -10.05
CA ASN A 173 5.59 10.28 -11.21
C ASN A 173 5.38 11.53 -12.08
N GLY A 174 5.35 12.69 -11.42
CA GLY A 174 5.33 13.98 -12.10
C GLY A 174 3.96 14.43 -12.61
N LEU A 175 3.84 14.75 -13.90
CA LEU A 175 2.88 15.75 -14.40
C LEU A 175 1.39 15.48 -14.11
N THR A 176 0.93 14.23 -13.98
CA THR A 176 -0.49 13.94 -13.63
C THR A 176 -0.71 12.62 -12.89
N ALA A 177 0.32 11.79 -12.72
CA ALA A 177 0.18 10.42 -12.25
C ALA A 177 0.60 10.28 -10.78
N THR A 178 -0.35 9.90 -9.94
CA THR A 178 -0.18 9.50 -8.54
C THR A 178 -0.91 8.19 -8.34
N ASP A 179 -0.47 7.40 -7.38
CA ASP A 179 -1.30 6.35 -6.83
C ASP A 179 -2.62 6.94 -6.32
N VAL A 180 -3.70 6.20 -6.53
CA VAL A 180 -5.03 6.57 -6.04
C VAL A 180 -5.63 5.40 -5.26
N LEU A 181 -6.03 5.67 -4.02
CA LEU A 181 -6.85 4.77 -3.23
C LEU A 181 -8.31 5.17 -3.33
N THR A 182 -9.14 4.25 -3.81
CA THR A 182 -10.59 4.41 -3.80
C THR A 182 -11.19 3.65 -2.63
N VAL A 183 -12.04 4.30 -1.84
CA VAL A 183 -12.78 3.67 -0.73
C VAL A 183 -14.27 3.78 -1.01
N ASN A 184 -14.94 2.65 -1.20
CA ASN A 184 -16.36 2.62 -1.56
C ASN A 184 -17.28 2.50 -0.34
N GLY A 185 -16.76 1.96 0.77
CA GLY A 185 -17.44 1.97 2.07
C GLY A 185 -17.04 3.18 2.92
N ASN A 186 -17.31 3.12 4.22
CA ASN A 186 -17.00 4.23 5.12
C ASN A 186 -15.48 4.38 5.29
N LEU A 187 -14.97 5.60 5.14
CA LEU A 187 -13.60 5.96 5.54
C LEU A 187 -13.62 6.70 6.88
N THR A 188 -13.00 6.11 7.91
CA THR A 188 -12.92 6.71 9.26
C THR A 188 -11.47 6.91 9.67
N LEU A 189 -11.02 8.17 9.76
CA LEU A 189 -9.64 8.51 10.12
C LEU A 189 -9.59 9.27 11.46
N GLY A 190 -8.83 8.76 12.42
CA GLY A 190 -8.64 9.39 13.73
C GLY A 190 -7.23 9.93 13.94
N GLY A 191 -7.11 11.10 14.56
CA GLY A 191 -5.83 11.66 15.00
C GLY A 191 -4.86 11.97 13.87
N THR A 192 -3.56 11.81 14.11
CA THR A 192 -2.51 12.15 13.13
C THR A 192 -2.20 10.99 12.22
N GLN A 193 -2.32 11.19 10.92
CA GLN A 193 -2.00 10.21 9.88
C GLN A 193 -0.69 10.60 9.18
N SER A 194 0.11 9.63 8.76
CA SER A 194 1.33 9.89 7.98
C SER A 194 1.12 9.53 6.52
N ILE A 195 1.21 10.51 5.63
CA ILE A 195 1.22 10.29 4.18
C ILE A 195 2.67 10.28 3.71
N ILE A 196 3.06 9.23 3.00
CA ILE A 196 4.39 9.04 2.43
C ILE A 196 4.22 9.11 0.92
N LEU A 197 4.83 10.10 0.29
CA LEU A 197 4.88 10.21 -1.15
C LEU A 197 6.27 9.80 -1.65
N THR A 198 6.32 8.87 -2.58
CA THR A 198 7.55 8.37 -3.20
C THR A 198 7.59 8.75 -4.67
N ASN A 199 8.72 9.29 -5.14
CA ASN A 199 8.87 9.69 -6.54
C ASN A 199 9.51 8.55 -7.35
N LEU A 200 8.84 8.10 -8.41
CA LEU A 200 9.32 7.04 -9.31
C LEU A 200 10.32 7.51 -10.37
N GLY A 201 11.02 8.61 -10.11
CA GLY A 201 12.04 9.17 -11.00
C GLY A 201 11.52 10.26 -11.95
N GLY A 202 10.31 10.78 -11.74
CA GLY A 202 9.85 11.98 -12.42
C GLY A 202 10.61 13.20 -11.92
N SER A 203 11.23 13.99 -12.82
CA SER A 203 12.07 15.13 -12.42
C SER A 203 11.30 16.25 -11.70
N SER A 204 9.96 16.32 -11.85
CA SER A 204 9.15 17.38 -11.24
C SER A 204 7.66 17.04 -11.12
N VAL A 205 7.03 17.55 -10.06
CA VAL A 205 5.57 17.76 -9.97
C VAL A 205 5.17 19.09 -10.61
N LEU A 206 3.93 19.18 -11.07
CA LEU A 206 3.37 20.44 -11.54
C LEU A 206 2.96 21.32 -10.36
N ALA A 207 3.45 22.57 -10.37
CA ALA A 207 3.02 23.57 -9.42
C ALA A 207 1.51 23.84 -9.56
N ASN A 208 0.82 24.02 -8.44
CA ASN A 208 -0.60 24.36 -8.38
C ASN A 208 -1.53 23.36 -9.11
N THR A 209 -1.05 22.13 -9.34
CA THR A 209 -1.85 21.02 -9.87
C THR A 209 -2.33 20.16 -8.72
N THR A 210 -3.62 19.83 -8.74
CA THR A 210 -4.25 18.98 -7.71
C THR A 210 -3.98 17.51 -8.00
N TYR A 211 -3.38 16.83 -7.04
CA TYR A 211 -3.16 15.39 -7.04
C TYR A 211 -4.13 14.74 -6.05
N THR A 212 -4.98 13.84 -6.53
CA THR A 212 -5.90 13.07 -5.67
C THR A 212 -5.17 11.84 -5.15
N LEU A 213 -5.10 11.70 -3.82
CA LEU A 213 -4.51 10.53 -3.18
C LEU A 213 -5.58 9.51 -2.79
N ILE A 214 -6.68 9.99 -2.20
CA ILE A 214 -7.80 9.15 -1.80
C ILE A 214 -9.08 9.74 -2.38
N ASN A 215 -9.96 8.89 -2.90
CA ASN A 215 -11.30 9.25 -3.33
C ASN A 215 -12.32 8.16 -2.98
N SER A 216 -13.59 8.44 -3.26
CA SER A 216 -14.63 7.42 -3.41
C SER A 216 -15.05 7.29 -4.88
N ASP A 217 -15.76 6.22 -5.23
CA ASP A 217 -16.41 6.03 -6.53
C ASP A 217 -17.91 6.36 -6.51
N GLY A 218 -18.35 7.19 -5.55
CA GLY A 218 -19.77 7.54 -5.37
C GLY A 218 -20.59 6.47 -4.62
N GLY A 219 -19.93 5.50 -3.97
CA GLY A 219 -20.55 4.64 -2.97
C GLY A 219 -21.11 5.44 -1.79
N ALA A 220 -22.14 4.93 -1.12
CA ALA A 220 -22.82 5.57 0.02
C ALA A 220 -21.98 5.62 1.33
N GLY A 221 -20.64 5.60 1.21
CA GLY A 221 -19.70 5.41 2.31
C GLY A 221 -19.26 6.73 2.92
N LEU A 222 -19.92 7.18 3.99
CA LEU A 222 -19.64 8.46 4.63
C LEU A 222 -18.19 8.54 5.16
N TRP A 223 -17.44 9.52 4.69
CA TRP A 223 -16.14 9.88 5.25
C TRP A 223 -16.32 10.62 6.58
N SER A 224 -15.52 10.26 7.58
CA SER A 224 -15.62 10.86 8.92
C SER A 224 -14.28 10.98 9.64
N GLY A 225 -14.30 11.80 10.69
CA GLY A 225 -13.11 12.15 11.47
C GLY A 225 -12.53 13.51 11.11
N ALA A 226 -11.59 13.96 11.93
CA ALA A 226 -10.86 15.22 11.73
C ALA A 226 -9.34 14.95 11.85
N PRO A 227 -8.77 14.19 10.89
CA PRO A 227 -7.36 13.83 10.97
C PRO A 227 -6.45 15.04 10.72
N THR A 228 -5.26 14.99 11.29
CA THR A 228 -4.13 15.81 10.82
C THR A 228 -3.23 14.96 9.95
N PHE A 229 -2.69 15.51 8.87
CA PHE A 229 -1.82 14.76 7.96
C PHE A 229 -0.38 15.27 8.05
N ASN A 230 0.53 14.37 8.39
CA ASN A 230 1.97 14.60 8.34
C ASN A 230 2.51 14.00 7.03
N PHE A 231 3.12 14.85 6.20
CA PHE A 231 3.64 14.43 4.90
C PHE A 231 5.14 14.16 4.96
N THR A 232 5.53 12.97 4.53
CA THR A 232 6.91 12.66 4.14
C THR A 232 7.00 12.78 2.63
N LEU A 233 7.70 13.80 2.15
CA LEU A 233 7.77 14.14 0.73
C LEU A 233 9.12 13.73 0.13
N PRO A 234 9.19 13.48 -1.19
CA PRO A 234 10.46 13.36 -1.89
C PRO A 234 11.30 14.63 -1.72
N THR A 235 12.63 14.48 -1.75
CA THR A 235 13.56 15.62 -1.62
C THR A 235 13.26 16.69 -2.67
N GLY A 236 13.17 17.95 -2.22
CA GLY A 236 12.89 19.11 -3.08
C GLY A 236 11.39 19.38 -3.30
N PHE A 237 10.51 18.45 -2.94
CA PHE A 237 9.07 18.64 -3.09
C PHE A 237 8.54 19.44 -1.90
N VAL A 238 7.76 20.48 -2.19
CA VAL A 238 7.18 21.35 -1.17
C VAL A 238 5.69 21.48 -1.47
N LEU A 239 4.86 21.22 -0.47
CA LEU A 239 3.42 21.41 -0.58
C LEU A 239 3.08 22.90 -0.77
N ASN A 240 2.04 23.17 -1.55
CA ASN A 240 1.50 24.51 -1.73
C ASN A 240 0.73 24.93 -0.48
N ALA A 241 1.36 25.67 0.44
CA ALA A 241 0.71 26.12 1.68
C ALA A 241 -0.60 26.91 1.47
N GLY A 242 -0.82 27.48 0.28
CA GLY A 242 -2.08 28.16 -0.07
C GLY A 242 -3.23 27.22 -0.48
N PHE A 243 -2.98 25.92 -0.65
CA PHE A 243 -4.00 24.93 -0.98
C PHE A 243 -4.54 24.26 0.29
N GLY A 244 -5.82 24.46 0.60
CA GLY A 244 -6.48 23.85 1.74
C GLY A 244 -5.78 24.18 3.08
N THR A 245 -5.50 23.15 3.87
CA THR A 245 -4.84 23.28 5.19
C THR A 245 -3.36 22.95 5.09
N GLY A 246 -2.52 23.93 4.70
CA GLY A 246 -1.07 23.71 4.62
C GLY A 246 -0.63 22.81 3.46
N GLY A 247 -1.44 22.76 2.39
CA GLY A 247 -1.12 22.09 1.13
C GLY A 247 -1.84 20.79 0.84
N TYR A 248 -2.82 20.44 1.67
CA TYR A 248 -3.77 19.37 1.40
C TYR A 248 -5.21 19.81 1.62
N ASN A 249 -6.13 19.15 0.92
CA ASN A 249 -7.56 19.29 1.10
C ASN A 249 -8.13 17.94 1.56
N TRP A 250 -8.73 17.92 2.75
CA TRP A 250 -9.51 16.79 3.26
C TRP A 250 -10.97 17.21 3.27
N ASP A 251 -11.73 16.70 2.30
CA ASP A 251 -13.15 17.02 2.13
C ASP A 251 -13.97 15.75 2.37
N THR A 252 -14.68 15.69 3.48
CA THR A 252 -15.56 14.56 3.83
C THR A 252 -16.88 14.59 3.08
N SER A 253 -17.26 15.72 2.48
CA SER A 253 -18.50 15.85 1.71
C SER A 253 -18.27 15.52 0.25
N GLY A 254 -17.13 15.94 -0.29
CA GLY A 254 -16.64 15.54 -1.62
C GLY A 254 -15.91 14.19 -1.63
N GLU A 255 -15.68 13.60 -0.45
CA GLU A 255 -15.01 12.30 -0.25
C GLU A 255 -13.66 12.22 -0.98
N VAL A 256 -12.82 13.23 -0.75
CA VAL A 256 -11.48 13.33 -1.37
C VAL A 256 -10.40 13.79 -0.40
N LEU A 257 -9.22 13.18 -0.52
CA LEU A 257 -7.95 13.69 -0.01
C LEU A 257 -7.08 14.09 -1.19
N GLN A 258 -6.72 15.36 -1.25
CA GLN A 258 -5.93 15.91 -2.35
C GLN A 258 -4.76 16.73 -1.83
N VAL A 259 -3.72 16.88 -2.65
CA VAL A 259 -2.55 17.73 -2.37
C VAL A 259 -2.20 18.61 -3.56
N GLN A 260 -1.51 19.71 -3.30
CA GLN A 260 -0.85 20.53 -4.34
C GLN A 260 0.59 20.83 -3.94
N PHE A 261 1.45 21.07 -4.94
CA PHE A 261 2.85 21.43 -4.75
C PHE A 261 3.13 22.87 -5.20
N SER A 262 4.08 23.55 -4.55
CA SER A 262 4.35 24.99 -4.77
C SER A 262 5.36 25.30 -5.87
N SER A 263 6.16 24.33 -6.33
CA SER A 263 7.16 24.57 -7.37
C SER A 263 7.50 23.32 -8.19
N VAL A 264 7.93 23.58 -9.43
CA VAL A 264 8.77 22.67 -10.23
C VAL A 264 10.11 22.59 -9.50
N VAL A 265 10.49 21.42 -8.99
CA VAL A 265 11.81 21.23 -8.38
C VAL A 265 12.87 21.59 -9.43
N PRO A 266 13.75 22.57 -9.20
CA PRO A 266 14.90 22.78 -10.08
C PRO A 266 15.82 21.57 -9.91
N GLU A 267 16.23 20.94 -10.99
CA GLU A 267 17.22 19.87 -10.92
C GLU A 267 18.43 20.33 -10.09
N PRO A 268 18.97 19.47 -9.19
CA PRO A 268 20.18 19.81 -8.46
C PRO A 268 21.36 19.88 -9.45
N GLY A 269 21.68 21.09 -9.91
CA GLY A 269 22.95 21.39 -10.58
C GLY A 269 22.89 21.73 -12.07
N THR A 270 22.28 22.86 -12.42
CA THR A 270 22.80 23.72 -13.51
C THR A 270 23.33 25.06 -12.99
N GLY A 271 23.62 25.13 -11.69
CA GLY A 271 24.29 26.26 -11.04
C GLY A 271 25.81 26.32 -11.25
N LEU A 272 26.34 25.82 -12.38
CA LEU A 272 27.77 25.93 -12.72
C LEU A 272 27.99 26.33 -14.19
N PHE A 273 27.26 27.31 -14.72
CA PHE A 273 27.69 28.07 -15.92
C PHE A 273 27.31 29.55 -15.89
N ALA A 274 27.12 30.12 -14.69
CA ALA A 274 27.08 31.56 -14.53
C ALA A 274 28.25 31.94 -13.62
N VAL A 275 29.21 32.70 -14.16
CA VAL A 275 30.42 33.25 -13.51
C VAL A 275 31.71 32.46 -13.81
N ALA A 276 32.10 32.47 -15.09
CA ALA A 276 33.49 32.74 -15.46
C ALA A 276 33.45 33.69 -16.67
N GLY A 277 33.77 34.95 -16.43
CA GLY A 277 33.93 35.93 -17.50
C GLY A 277 35.19 35.70 -18.32
N PHE A 278 35.25 36.44 -19.44
CA PHE A 278 36.38 36.73 -20.33
C PHE A 278 36.58 35.86 -21.57
N GLY A 279 36.33 36.49 -22.73
CA GLY A 279 37.02 36.18 -23.98
C GLY A 279 36.18 36.29 -25.24
N TRP A 280 35.94 37.51 -25.75
CA TRP A 280 35.62 37.67 -27.17
C TRP A 280 36.83 37.19 -27.99
N LEU A 281 36.74 35.98 -28.54
CA LEU A 281 37.75 35.44 -29.43
C LEU A 281 37.52 35.99 -30.85
N PHE A 282 38.19 37.10 -31.17
CA PHE A 282 38.30 37.57 -32.55
C PHE A 282 39.13 36.57 -33.37
N LEU A 283 38.45 35.81 -34.24
CA LEU A 283 39.08 35.01 -35.29
C LEU A 283 39.64 35.94 -36.38
N LEU A 284 40.90 36.37 -36.25
CA LEU A 284 41.65 36.98 -37.34
C LEU A 284 42.29 35.89 -38.21
N ARG A 285 41.69 35.65 -39.38
CA ARG A 285 42.26 34.78 -40.42
C ARG A 285 43.44 35.51 -41.08
N ARG A 286 44.69 35.13 -40.75
CA ARG A 286 45.87 35.54 -41.54
C ARG A 286 45.77 34.91 -42.94
N ARG A 287 45.61 35.74 -43.97
CA ARG A 287 45.92 35.36 -45.37
C ARG A 287 47.44 35.44 -45.53
N THR A 288 48.08 34.33 -45.90
CA THR A 288 49.47 34.34 -46.38
C THR A 288 49.52 34.94 -47.80
N PRO A 289 50.46 35.85 -48.11
CA PRO A 289 50.71 36.26 -49.48
C PRO A 289 51.42 35.15 -50.25
N ARG A 290 51.06 35.00 -51.53
CA ARG A 290 51.82 34.18 -52.49
C ARG A 290 53.16 34.86 -52.79
N ALA A 291 54.23 34.07 -52.75
CA ALA A 291 55.41 34.22 -53.58
C ALA A 291 55.83 32.81 -53.98
#